data_AF-A0A2H6MX32-F1
#
_entry.id   AF-A0A2H6MX32-F1
#
_cell.length_a   1.000
_cell.length_b   1.000
_cell.length_c   1.000
_cell.angle_alpha   90.00
_cell.angle_beta   90.00
_cell.angle_gamma   90.00
#
_symmetry.space_group_name_H-M   'P 1'
#
loop_
_entity.id
_entity.type
_entity.pdbx_description
1 polymer ?
#
loop_
_entity_poly.entity_id
_entity_poly.type
_entity_poly.pdbx_seq_one_letter_code
_entity_poly.pdbx_strand_id
1 'polypeptide(L)'
;VHGHGVENEAELDSTKPFASSISEGPLTSPPSTRNPLPSDFNPTRHLQEHTYVNGTPRDSQNHRYLPELPIKELSYMKKKWSVSTFDFCHLLGDVVELKEILRRSSGNQRKHPGDQCAALFSENKNALYVESQRLLANCQKIIKAQGPSPQTPMIVQKTFQNLLQLTEVCLQFTDCGFCSSGHRDLKTNLRDVLCSYQQFLEACRQTHEKDYSSLSLKLCVCQYTALTASLFCLVQQFKASSCT
;
A
#
# COMPACT_ATOMS: atom_id res chain seq x y z
N VAL A 1 28.90 21.76 -63.78
CA VAL A 1 28.99 22.96 -64.64
C VAL A 1 27.55 23.40 -64.88
N HIS A 2 26.99 24.54 -64.47
CA HIS A 2 27.30 25.82 -63.84
C HIS A 2 25.92 26.24 -63.22
N GLY A 3 25.71 26.86 -62.06
CA GLY A 3 26.38 28.00 -61.45
C GLY A 3 25.41 29.21 -61.37
N HIS A 4 25.46 29.96 -60.26
CA HIS A 4 24.75 31.20 -59.85
C HIS A 4 23.45 31.02 -59.03
N GLY A 5 23.33 31.47 -57.76
CA GLY A 5 23.82 32.71 -57.10
C GLY A 5 22.64 33.70 -57.07
N VAL A 6 22.28 34.44 -56.01
CA VAL A 6 23.06 35.23 -55.04
C VAL A 6 22.16 35.59 -53.83
N GLU A 7 22.80 35.93 -52.72
CA GLU A 7 22.33 36.41 -51.42
C GLU A 7 21.66 37.80 -51.45
N ASN A 8 20.91 38.16 -50.37
CA ASN A 8 21.10 39.40 -49.57
C ASN A 8 19.91 39.66 -48.59
N GLU A 9 20.21 39.76 -47.28
CA GLU A 9 20.20 40.99 -46.43
C GLU A 9 18.78 41.37 -45.94
N ALA A 10 18.43 41.10 -44.68
CA ALA A 10 18.61 41.96 -43.50
C ALA A 10 17.59 43.11 -43.41
N GLU A 11 16.67 43.04 -42.43
CA GLU A 11 16.26 44.24 -41.71
C GLU A 11 15.82 43.90 -40.28
N LEU A 12 16.52 44.53 -39.34
CA LEU A 12 16.23 44.64 -37.92
C LEU A 12 15.15 45.71 -37.74
N ASP A 13 14.12 45.45 -36.93
CA ASP A 13 13.50 46.55 -36.19
C ASP A 13 13.38 46.19 -34.70
N SER A 14 13.91 47.11 -33.92
CA SER A 14 14.11 47.06 -32.49
C SER A 14 13.59 48.38 -31.97
N THR A 15 12.38 48.40 -31.43
CA THR A 15 11.90 49.54 -30.65
C THR A 15 11.26 49.06 -29.34
N LYS A 16 11.88 49.47 -28.24
CA LYS A 16 11.54 49.27 -26.82
C LYS A 16 10.94 50.60 -26.29
N PRO A 17 10.67 50.72 -24.97
CA PRO A 17 9.51 50.32 -24.16
C PRO A 17 8.64 51.52 -23.72
N PHE A 18 7.47 51.27 -23.12
CA PHE A 18 6.96 52.14 -22.05
C PHE A 18 6.23 51.32 -20.98
N ALA A 19 6.55 51.65 -19.72
CA ALA A 19 6.00 51.08 -18.51
C ALA A 19 4.67 51.73 -18.12
N SER A 20 3.79 50.98 -17.46
CA SER A 20 3.14 51.36 -16.18
C SER A 20 2.20 50.24 -15.69
N SER A 21 2.35 49.90 -14.41
CA SER A 21 1.45 49.12 -13.54
C SER A 21 -0.02 49.55 -13.67
N ILE A 22 -1.02 48.68 -13.40
CA ILE A 22 -1.71 48.48 -12.09
C ILE A 22 -2.62 47.23 -12.10
N SER A 23 -2.52 46.44 -11.03
CA SER A 23 -3.52 45.65 -10.27
C SER A 23 -4.90 45.31 -10.87
N GLU A 24 -5.24 44.01 -10.86
CA GLU A 24 -6.58 43.51 -10.48
C GLU A 24 -6.51 41.99 -10.16
N GLY A 25 -6.28 41.67 -8.89
CA GLY A 25 -6.46 40.31 -8.35
C GLY A 25 -7.86 40.18 -7.74
N PRO A 26 -8.55 39.04 -7.86
CA PRO A 26 -9.92 38.92 -7.40
C PRO A 26 -9.98 38.87 -5.86
N LEU A 27 -10.48 39.94 -5.25
CA LEU A 27 -10.91 39.96 -3.86
C LEU A 27 -12.18 39.11 -3.71
N THR A 28 -12.06 37.94 -3.09
CA THR A 28 -13.20 37.25 -2.50
C THR A 28 -12.99 37.17 -1.00
N SER A 29 -13.68 38.04 -0.27
CA SER A 29 -13.77 38.01 1.19
C SER A 29 -14.98 37.16 1.59
N PRO A 30 -14.82 36.13 2.42
CA PRO A 30 -15.95 35.36 2.94
C PRO A 30 -16.70 36.18 4.01
N PRO A 31 -18.04 36.09 4.09
CA PRO A 31 -18.78 36.76 5.15
C PRO A 31 -18.52 36.09 6.51
N SER A 32 -18.06 36.88 7.48
CA SER A 32 -18.02 36.51 8.90
C SER A 32 -19.43 36.40 9.46
N THR A 33 -19.88 35.20 9.79
CA THR A 33 -21.10 35.01 10.59
C THR A 33 -20.69 34.70 12.03
N ARG A 34 -20.63 35.76 12.83
CA ARG A 34 -20.43 35.74 14.29
C ARG A 34 -21.80 35.65 14.94
N ASN A 35 -22.11 34.52 15.57
CA ASN A 35 -23.18 34.42 16.58
C ASN A 35 -22.62 33.65 17.79
N PRO A 36 -22.43 34.31 18.95
CA PRO A 36 -22.15 33.62 20.20
C PRO A 36 -23.45 33.06 20.79
N LEU A 37 -23.50 31.74 21.03
CA LEU A 37 -24.54 31.12 21.85
C LEU A 37 -24.20 31.33 23.34
N PRO A 38 -25.21 31.59 24.21
CA PRO A 38 -24.98 31.88 25.62
C PRO A 38 -24.53 30.63 26.39
N SER A 39 -23.52 30.83 27.23
CA SER A 39 -23.12 29.94 28.31
C SER A 39 -24.10 30.10 29.47
N ASP A 40 -24.85 29.05 29.80
CA ASP A 40 -25.57 28.94 31.07
C ASP A 40 -25.78 27.45 31.42
N PHE A 41 -24.97 26.90 32.31
CA PHE A 41 -25.39 26.53 33.67
C PHE A 41 -24.29 25.72 34.39
N ASN A 42 -23.93 26.25 35.55
CA ASN A 42 -22.87 25.80 36.46
C ASN A 42 -23.22 24.46 37.16
N PRO A 43 -22.21 23.77 37.72
CA PRO A 43 -22.32 22.52 38.47
C PRO A 43 -22.80 22.79 39.89
N THR A 44 -23.30 21.76 40.58
CA THR A 44 -23.13 21.46 42.03
C THR A 44 -24.34 20.64 42.52
N ARG A 45 -24.08 19.45 43.05
CA ARG A 45 -24.54 18.91 44.35
C ARG A 45 -24.20 17.42 44.41
N HIS A 46 -23.08 17.06 45.05
CA HIS A 46 -22.95 16.80 46.49
C HIS A 46 -23.45 15.40 46.87
N LEU A 47 -22.46 14.51 47.07
CA LEU A 47 -22.37 13.47 48.08
C LEU A 47 -23.59 12.56 48.29
N GLN A 48 -23.49 11.33 47.77
CA GLN A 48 -23.99 10.19 48.52
C GLN A 48 -23.04 9.01 48.36
N GLU A 49 -22.26 8.80 49.43
CA GLU A 49 -21.59 7.54 49.72
C GLU A 49 -22.61 6.41 49.91
N HIS A 50 -22.08 5.18 49.89
CA HIS A 50 -22.68 3.90 50.27
C HIS A 50 -23.04 2.98 49.11
N THR A 51 -22.13 2.08 48.76
CA THR A 51 -22.15 0.66 49.17
C THR A 51 -21.24 -0.14 48.25
N TYR A 52 -20.14 -0.65 48.79
CA TYR A 52 -19.33 -1.69 48.16
C TYR A 52 -20.18 -2.95 48.01
N VAL A 53 -20.54 -3.29 46.77
CA VAL A 53 -20.96 -4.65 46.43
C VAL A 53 -20.15 -5.08 45.22
N ASN A 54 -19.38 -6.14 45.41
CA ASN A 54 -18.64 -6.86 44.38
C ASN A 54 -19.58 -7.23 43.22
N GLY A 55 -19.62 -6.37 42.21
CA GLY A 55 -20.05 -6.72 40.86
C GLY A 55 -18.82 -7.20 40.11
N THR A 56 -18.68 -8.50 39.93
CA THR A 56 -17.76 -9.09 38.94
C THR A 56 -17.89 -8.33 37.61
N PRO A 57 -16.82 -7.79 37.02
CA PRO A 57 -16.89 -7.27 35.66
C PRO A 57 -17.16 -8.46 34.76
N ARG A 58 -18.43 -8.58 34.37
CA ARG A 58 -18.93 -9.47 33.33
C ARG A 58 -17.94 -9.43 32.17
N ASP A 59 -17.43 -10.61 31.81
CA ASP A 59 -16.45 -10.89 30.76
C ASP A 59 -16.62 -9.94 29.57
N SER A 60 -15.93 -8.80 29.63
CA SER A 60 -15.58 -8.07 28.43
C SER A 60 -14.51 -8.93 27.81
N GLN A 61 -14.94 -9.74 26.85
CA GLN A 61 -14.12 -10.61 26.02
C GLN A 61 -13.18 -9.75 25.18
N ASN A 62 -12.26 -9.06 25.86
CA ASN A 62 -11.04 -8.49 25.35
C ASN A 62 -10.17 -9.68 25.00
N HIS A 63 -10.45 -10.31 23.86
CA HIS A 63 -9.38 -10.95 23.11
C HIS A 63 -8.39 -9.84 22.79
N ARG A 64 -7.43 -9.62 23.69
CA ARG A 64 -6.15 -9.01 23.34
C ARG A 64 -5.62 -9.86 22.20
N TYR A 65 -5.87 -9.43 20.97
CA TYR A 65 -5.37 -10.06 19.76
C TYR A 65 -3.85 -10.12 19.90
N LEU A 66 -3.35 -11.30 20.24
CA LEU A 66 -1.93 -11.55 20.45
C LEU A 66 -1.23 -11.40 19.09
N PRO A 67 -0.17 -10.58 18.95
CA PRO A 67 0.57 -10.39 17.69
C PRO A 67 1.13 -11.68 17.11
N GLU A 68 1.30 -12.68 17.96
CA GLU A 68 1.77 -13.99 17.57
C GLU A 68 0.78 -14.73 16.68
N LEU A 69 -0.52 -14.44 16.79
CA LEU A 69 -1.55 -15.16 16.05
C LEU A 69 -1.43 -14.92 14.53
N PRO A 70 -1.37 -13.67 14.01
CA PRO A 70 -1.15 -13.43 12.58
C PRO A 70 0.14 -14.03 12.04
N ILE A 71 1.24 -13.97 12.81
CA ILE A 71 2.54 -14.53 12.38
C ILE A 71 2.50 -16.07 12.35
N LYS A 72 1.86 -16.70 13.34
CA LYS A 72 1.66 -18.16 13.38
C LYS A 72 0.76 -18.63 12.23
N GLU A 73 -0.34 -17.94 11.97
CA GLU A 73 -1.25 -18.23 10.85
C GLU A 73 -0.54 -18.07 9.50
N LEU A 74 0.24 -16.99 9.33
CA LEU A 74 1.05 -16.80 8.13
C LEU A 74 2.10 -17.90 7.96
N SER A 75 2.75 -18.31 9.05
CA SER A 75 3.73 -19.41 9.04
C SER A 75 3.08 -20.74 8.65
N TYR A 76 1.87 -21.01 9.13
CA TYR A 76 1.08 -22.17 8.72
C TYR A 76 0.77 -22.12 7.22
N MET A 77 0.32 -20.98 6.70
CA MET A 77 0.04 -20.80 5.28
C MET A 77 1.29 -20.99 4.42
N LYS A 78 2.46 -20.47 4.84
CA LYS A 78 3.74 -20.72 4.16
C LYS A 78 4.08 -22.22 4.10
N LYS A 79 3.88 -22.95 5.20
CA LYS A 79 4.11 -24.39 5.27
C LYS A 79 3.12 -25.14 4.36
N LYS A 80 1.83 -24.80 4.36
CA LYS A 80 0.81 -25.34 3.45
C LYS A 80 1.29 -25.24 2.00
N TRP A 81 1.73 -24.07 1.56
CA TRP A 81 2.16 -23.82 0.18
C TRP A 81 3.56 -24.28 -0.20
N SER A 82 4.33 -24.84 0.75
CA SER A 82 5.60 -25.53 0.42
C SER A 82 5.39 -26.93 -0.16
N VAL A 83 4.24 -27.57 0.14
CA VAL A 83 3.95 -28.95 -0.26
C VAL A 83 2.60 -29.11 -0.97
N SER A 84 1.81 -28.03 -1.07
CA SER A 84 0.50 -28.06 -1.74
C SER A 84 0.64 -28.32 -3.23
N THR A 85 -0.29 -29.11 -3.76
CA THR A 85 -0.60 -29.14 -5.19
C THR A 85 -1.26 -27.84 -5.61
N PHE A 86 -0.92 -27.35 -6.79
CA PHE A 86 -1.45 -26.08 -7.30
C PHE A 86 -2.91 -26.20 -7.73
N ASP A 87 -3.75 -25.27 -7.28
CA ASP A 87 -5.11 -25.05 -7.77
C ASP A 87 -5.45 -23.55 -7.66
N PHE A 88 -6.00 -22.97 -8.72
CA PHE A 88 -6.27 -21.52 -8.76
C PHE A 88 -7.37 -21.10 -7.77
N CYS A 89 -8.40 -21.92 -7.58
CA CYS A 89 -9.52 -21.60 -6.69
C CYS A 89 -9.07 -21.63 -5.23
N HIS A 90 -8.32 -22.65 -4.82
CA HIS A 90 -7.69 -22.71 -3.50
C HIS A 90 -6.73 -21.54 -3.27
N LEU A 91 -5.93 -21.19 -4.27
CA LEU A 91 -5.00 -20.07 -4.17
C LEU A 91 -5.72 -18.73 -3.96
N LEU A 92 -6.78 -18.47 -4.73
CA LEU A 92 -7.60 -17.27 -4.58
C LEU A 92 -8.26 -17.22 -3.19
N GLY A 93 -8.75 -18.37 -2.69
CA GLY A 93 -9.27 -18.49 -1.33
C GLY A 93 -8.22 -18.14 -0.27
N ASP A 94 -6.99 -18.61 -0.44
CA ASP A 94 -5.90 -18.33 0.51
C ASP A 94 -5.42 -16.87 0.43
N VAL A 95 -5.56 -16.19 -0.70
CA VAL A 95 -5.36 -14.72 -0.77
C VAL A 95 -6.41 -13.98 0.05
N VAL A 96 -7.67 -14.44 0.02
CA VAL A 96 -8.74 -13.87 0.87
C VAL A 96 -8.44 -14.13 2.35
N GLU A 97 -8.01 -15.35 2.70
CA GLU A 97 -7.59 -15.68 4.07
C GLU A 97 -6.41 -14.80 4.52
N LEU A 98 -5.42 -14.57 3.65
CA LEU A 98 -4.29 -13.69 3.93
C LEU A 98 -4.71 -12.24 4.20
N LYS A 99 -5.70 -11.72 3.45
CA LYS A 99 -6.29 -10.39 3.70
C LYS A 99 -6.96 -10.35 5.07
N GLU A 100 -7.64 -11.42 5.48
CA GLU A 100 -8.26 -11.53 6.81
C GLU A 100 -7.24 -11.63 7.95
N ILE A 101 -6.13 -12.36 7.75
CA ILE A 101 -5.00 -12.36 8.68
C ILE A 101 -4.44 -10.94 8.84
N LEU A 102 -4.23 -10.23 7.73
CA LEU A 102 -3.75 -8.85 7.76
C LEU A 102 -4.74 -7.92 8.47
N ARG A 103 -6.04 -8.06 8.22
CA ARG A 103 -7.11 -7.28 8.87
C ARG A 103 -7.13 -7.48 10.39
N ARG A 104 -6.95 -8.74 10.85
CA ARG A 104 -6.94 -9.10 12.27
C ARG A 104 -5.62 -8.77 12.97
N SER A 105 -4.56 -8.47 12.22
CA SER A 105 -3.30 -8.04 12.82
C SER A 105 -3.52 -6.73 13.59
N SER A 106 -3.28 -6.74 14.90
CA SER A 106 -3.17 -5.50 15.68
C SER A 106 -1.95 -4.71 15.21
N GLY A 107 -1.88 -3.40 15.47
CA GLY A 107 -0.68 -2.61 15.18
C GLY A 107 0.61 -3.28 15.69
N ASN A 108 1.76 -2.91 15.13
CA ASN A 108 3.03 -3.52 15.49
C ASN A 108 3.27 -3.30 17.00
N GLN A 109 3.25 -4.39 17.78
CA GLN A 109 3.46 -4.34 19.22
C GLN A 109 4.95 -4.28 19.56
N ARG A 110 5.81 -4.63 18.60
CA ARG A 110 7.25 -4.49 18.74
C ARG A 110 7.62 -3.02 18.54
N LYS A 111 8.14 -2.41 19.60
CA LYS A 111 8.60 -1.03 19.58
C LYS A 111 10.11 -0.95 19.39
N HIS A 112 10.58 0.11 18.75
CA HIS A 112 12.00 0.46 18.71
C HIS A 112 12.27 1.83 19.34
N PRO A 113 13.46 2.05 19.90
CA PRO A 113 13.93 3.36 20.34
C PRO A 113 13.98 4.39 19.21
N GLY A 114 13.72 5.66 19.53
CA GLY A 114 13.64 6.75 18.55
C GLY A 114 14.90 6.94 17.68
N ASP A 115 16.06 6.72 18.28
CA ASP A 115 17.38 6.79 17.64
C ASP A 115 17.61 5.71 16.56
N GLN A 116 16.83 4.63 16.59
CA GLN A 116 16.90 3.56 15.60
C GLN A 116 15.95 3.77 14.42
N CYS A 117 15.01 4.74 14.47
CA CYS A 117 13.96 4.86 13.46
C CYS A 117 14.58 5.06 12.05
N ALA A 118 15.67 5.84 11.90
CA ALA A 118 16.33 6.06 10.60
C ALA A 118 17.01 4.79 10.02
N ALA A 119 17.71 4.02 10.85
CA ALA A 119 18.37 2.79 10.44
C ALA A 119 17.33 1.73 10.04
N LEU A 120 16.32 1.51 10.88
CA LEU A 120 15.22 0.57 10.63
C LEU A 120 14.39 0.97 9.43
N PHE A 121 14.18 2.26 9.19
CA PHE A 121 13.47 2.74 8.00
C PHE A 121 14.20 2.37 6.70
N SER A 122 15.53 2.52 6.66
CA SER A 122 16.35 2.13 5.51
C SER A 122 16.35 0.61 5.30
N GLU A 123 16.51 -0.15 6.38
CA GLU A 123 16.48 -1.62 6.38
C GLU A 123 15.13 -2.14 5.88
N ASN A 124 14.02 -1.64 6.46
CA ASN A 124 12.66 -1.98 6.09
C ASN A 124 12.38 -1.66 4.61
N LYS A 125 12.80 -0.48 4.14
CA LYS A 125 12.68 -0.10 2.72
C LYS A 125 13.42 -1.08 1.81
N ASN A 126 14.65 -1.45 2.16
CA ASN A 126 15.44 -2.39 1.38
C ASN A 126 14.80 -3.78 1.35
N ALA A 127 14.34 -4.29 2.50
CA ALA A 127 13.64 -5.56 2.61
C ALA A 127 12.37 -5.59 1.74
N LEU A 128 11.53 -4.55 1.80
CA LEU A 128 10.34 -4.45 0.94
C LEU A 128 10.70 -4.39 -0.53
N TYR A 129 11.73 -3.61 -0.89
CA TYR A 129 12.16 -3.52 -2.28
C TYR A 129 12.58 -4.89 -2.81
N VAL A 130 13.43 -5.62 -2.07
CA VAL A 130 13.88 -6.97 -2.47
C VAL A 130 12.71 -7.94 -2.65
N GLU A 131 11.80 -8.01 -1.69
CA GLU A 131 10.65 -8.93 -1.79
C GLU A 131 9.66 -8.51 -2.89
N SER A 132 9.46 -7.21 -3.09
CA SER A 132 8.63 -6.69 -4.20
C SER A 132 9.22 -7.07 -5.56
N GLN A 133 10.54 -6.94 -5.74
CA GLN A 133 11.21 -7.33 -6.99
C GLN A 133 11.13 -8.84 -7.23
N ARG A 134 11.25 -9.67 -6.18
CA ARG A 134 11.08 -11.13 -6.30
C ARG A 134 9.69 -11.52 -6.79
N LEU A 135 8.66 -10.90 -6.22
CA LEU A 135 7.27 -11.10 -6.64
C LEU A 135 7.08 -10.69 -8.11
N LEU A 136 7.46 -9.46 -8.46
CA LEU A 136 7.31 -8.92 -9.82
C LEU A 136 8.06 -9.75 -10.86
N ALA A 137 9.28 -10.21 -10.56
CA ALA A 137 10.05 -11.03 -11.47
C ALA A 137 9.33 -12.35 -11.82
N ASN A 138 8.69 -13.00 -10.85
CA ASN A 138 7.93 -14.23 -11.11
C ASN A 138 6.58 -13.93 -11.80
N CYS A 139 5.90 -12.84 -11.46
CA CYS A 139 4.70 -12.41 -12.21
C CYS A 139 5.03 -12.12 -13.68
N GLN A 140 6.17 -11.47 -13.95
CA GLN A 140 6.61 -11.19 -15.31
C GLN A 140 6.91 -12.46 -16.11
N LYS A 141 7.41 -13.53 -15.48
CA LYS A 141 7.61 -14.84 -16.14
C LYS A 141 6.28 -15.43 -16.63
N ILE A 142 5.20 -15.28 -15.86
CA ILE A 142 3.86 -15.74 -16.25
C ILE A 142 3.40 -15.00 -17.52
N ILE A 143 3.56 -13.67 -17.54
CA ILE A 143 3.19 -12.85 -18.70
C ILE A 143 4.02 -13.23 -19.93
N LYS A 144 5.33 -13.45 -19.75
CA LYS A 144 6.25 -13.81 -20.83
C LYS A 144 6.02 -15.21 -21.39
N ALA A 145 5.42 -16.12 -20.63
CA ALA A 145 5.11 -17.47 -21.11
C ALA A 145 4.07 -17.47 -22.25
N GLN A 146 3.35 -16.35 -22.46
CA GLN A 146 2.40 -16.14 -23.57
C GLN A 146 1.43 -17.32 -23.79
N GLY A 147 0.86 -17.85 -22.71
CA GLY A 147 -0.13 -18.92 -22.77
C GLY A 147 -0.01 -19.94 -21.63
N PRO A 148 -0.85 -21.00 -21.67
CA PRO A 148 -0.73 -22.12 -20.77
C PRO A 148 0.62 -22.83 -20.99
N SER A 149 1.46 -22.84 -19.96
CA SER A 149 2.72 -23.57 -19.95
C SER A 149 2.70 -24.58 -18.80
N PRO A 150 3.31 -25.77 -18.93
CA PRO A 150 3.46 -26.72 -17.83
C PRO A 150 4.15 -26.11 -16.60
N GLN A 151 4.94 -25.05 -16.79
CA GLN A 151 5.64 -24.36 -15.71
C GLN A 151 4.78 -23.28 -15.03
N THR A 152 3.69 -22.83 -15.66
CA THR A 152 2.84 -21.74 -15.14
C THR A 152 2.32 -22.03 -13.73
N PRO A 153 1.73 -23.21 -13.43
CA PRO A 153 1.31 -23.57 -12.06
C PRO A 153 2.41 -23.37 -11.01
N MET A 154 3.63 -23.85 -11.28
CA MET A 154 4.76 -23.73 -10.35
C MET A 154 5.17 -22.27 -10.14
N ILE A 155 5.18 -21.48 -11.22
CA ILE A 155 5.53 -20.04 -11.15
C ILE A 155 4.46 -19.28 -10.38
N VAL A 156 3.17 -19.55 -10.63
CA VAL A 156 2.06 -18.92 -9.89
C VAL A 156 2.15 -19.25 -8.41
N GLN A 157 2.35 -20.52 -8.04
CA GLN A 157 2.60 -20.90 -6.64
C GLN A 157 3.79 -20.14 -6.05
N LYS A 158 4.88 -19.96 -6.82
CA LYS A 158 6.03 -19.18 -6.37
C LYS A 158 5.69 -17.71 -6.11
N THR A 159 4.85 -17.09 -6.94
CA THR A 159 4.40 -15.71 -6.71
C THR A 159 3.64 -15.58 -5.39
N PHE A 160 2.82 -16.56 -5.02
CA PHE A 160 2.11 -16.52 -3.74
C PHE A 160 3.05 -16.69 -2.55
N GLN A 161 4.03 -17.59 -2.66
CA GLN A 161 5.09 -17.69 -1.65
C GLN A 161 5.84 -16.36 -1.48
N ASN A 162 6.10 -15.63 -2.56
CA ASN A 162 6.69 -14.29 -2.48
C ASN A 162 5.76 -13.28 -1.81
N LEU A 163 4.45 -13.34 -2.06
CA LEU A 163 3.46 -12.50 -1.40
C LEU A 163 3.37 -12.76 0.11
N LEU A 164 3.43 -14.03 0.52
CA LEU A 164 3.48 -14.42 1.93
C LEU A 164 4.75 -13.88 2.60
N GLN A 165 5.90 -13.95 1.91
CA GLN A 165 7.16 -13.41 2.42
C GLN A 165 7.12 -11.88 2.56
N LEU A 166 6.58 -11.18 1.56
CA LEU A 166 6.37 -9.73 1.62
C LEU A 166 5.46 -9.33 2.80
N THR A 167 4.37 -10.06 2.99
CA THR A 167 3.43 -9.85 4.10
C THR A 167 4.10 -10.08 5.45
N GLU A 168 4.90 -11.14 5.57
CA GLU A 168 5.66 -11.43 6.79
C GLU A 168 6.61 -10.30 7.15
N VAL A 169 7.38 -9.81 6.16
CA VAL A 169 8.30 -8.68 6.34
C VAL A 169 7.55 -7.47 6.88
N CYS A 170 6.42 -7.10 6.28
CA CYS A 170 5.59 -5.98 6.75
C CYS A 170 5.11 -6.16 8.21
N LEU A 171 4.69 -7.37 8.58
CA LEU A 171 4.19 -7.68 9.93
C LEU A 171 5.31 -7.75 10.98
N GLN A 172 6.56 -7.97 10.56
CA GLN A 172 7.71 -8.03 11.45
C GLN A 172 8.30 -6.66 11.78
N PHE A 173 7.92 -5.61 11.04
CA PHE A 173 8.44 -4.28 11.29
C PHE A 173 8.11 -3.81 12.70
N THR A 174 8.99 -3.01 13.26
CA THR A 174 8.79 -2.37 14.56
C THR A 174 8.46 -0.90 14.34
N ASP A 175 7.75 -0.27 15.27
CA ASP A 175 7.40 1.15 15.19
C ASP A 175 7.80 1.93 16.45
N CYS A 176 7.91 3.24 16.31
CA CYS A 176 8.15 4.22 17.36
C CYS A 176 6.98 5.22 17.40
N GLY A 177 6.86 6.05 18.44
CA GLY A 177 5.80 7.07 18.51
C GLY A 177 5.77 7.96 17.26
N PHE A 178 6.95 8.25 16.70
CA PHE A 178 7.15 9.11 15.53
C PHE A 178 6.77 8.45 14.19
N CYS A 179 6.92 7.14 14.04
CA CYS A 179 6.64 6.44 12.77
C CYS A 179 5.33 5.62 12.78
N SER A 180 4.63 5.58 13.91
CA SER A 180 3.37 4.82 14.10
C SER A 180 2.27 5.17 13.08
N SER A 181 2.20 6.43 12.63
CA SER A 181 1.25 6.87 11.58
C SER A 181 1.58 6.23 10.22
N GLY A 182 2.85 6.24 9.80
CA GLY A 182 3.31 5.60 8.56
C GLY A 182 3.11 4.07 8.56
N HIS A 183 3.06 3.44 9.73
CA HIS A 183 2.70 2.02 9.84
C HIS A 183 1.22 1.73 9.56
N ARG A 184 0.32 2.69 9.79
CA ARG A 184 -1.08 2.55 9.36
C ARG A 184 -1.18 2.58 7.83
N ASP A 185 -0.35 3.41 7.20
CA ASP A 185 -0.26 3.49 5.74
C ASP A 185 0.36 2.21 5.16
N LEU A 186 1.34 1.60 5.85
CA LEU A 186 1.90 0.28 5.50
C LEU A 186 0.81 -0.80 5.34
N LYS A 187 -0.09 -0.92 6.32
CA LYS A 187 -1.15 -1.94 6.27
C LYS A 187 -2.15 -1.67 5.15
N THR A 188 -2.47 -0.40 4.92
CA THR A 188 -3.37 0.02 3.84
C THR A 188 -2.76 -0.31 2.48
N ASN A 189 -1.49 0.09 2.26
CA ASN A 189 -0.77 -0.20 1.03
C ASN A 189 -0.56 -1.70 0.80
N LEU A 190 -0.29 -2.48 1.87
CA LEU A 190 -0.17 -3.93 1.75
C LEU A 190 -1.51 -4.57 1.38
N ARG A 191 -2.64 -4.11 1.95
CA ARG A 191 -3.97 -4.59 1.55
C ARG A 191 -4.22 -4.30 0.06
N ASP A 192 -3.82 -3.13 -0.42
CA ASP A 192 -4.00 -2.76 -1.82
C ASP A 192 -3.12 -3.65 -2.74
N VAL A 193 -1.91 -4.01 -2.31
CA VAL A 193 -1.08 -5.04 -2.98
C VAL A 193 -1.79 -6.40 -3.03
N LEU A 194 -2.37 -6.86 -1.92
CA LEU A 194 -3.11 -8.13 -1.88
C LEU A 194 -4.31 -8.11 -2.83
N CYS A 195 -5.04 -6.98 -2.91
CA CYS A 195 -6.14 -6.79 -3.85
C CYS A 195 -5.66 -6.82 -5.30
N SER A 196 -4.61 -6.07 -5.65
CA SER A 196 -4.06 -6.08 -7.01
C SER A 196 -3.52 -7.45 -7.40
N TYR A 197 -2.91 -8.18 -6.47
CA TYR A 197 -2.43 -9.54 -6.70
C TYR A 197 -3.58 -10.52 -6.95
N GLN A 198 -4.68 -10.42 -6.19
CA GLN A 198 -5.89 -11.22 -6.43
C GLN A 198 -6.42 -11.00 -7.85
N GLN A 199 -6.52 -9.74 -8.29
CA GLN A 199 -6.96 -9.40 -9.65
C GLN A 199 -6.00 -9.92 -10.73
N PHE A 200 -4.68 -9.87 -10.46
CA PHE A 200 -3.68 -10.48 -11.34
C PHE A 200 -3.85 -12.01 -11.44
N LEU A 201 -4.09 -12.71 -10.33
CA LEU A 201 -4.35 -14.15 -10.33
C LEU A 201 -5.64 -14.51 -11.07
N GLU A 202 -6.71 -13.74 -10.87
CA GLU A 202 -7.98 -13.93 -11.60
C GLU A 202 -7.76 -13.80 -13.12
N ALA A 203 -6.96 -12.83 -13.55
CA ALA A 203 -6.59 -12.69 -14.96
C ALA A 203 -5.72 -13.86 -15.45
N CYS A 204 -4.75 -14.32 -14.66
CA CYS A 204 -3.94 -15.51 -14.98
C CYS A 204 -4.80 -16.77 -15.13
N ARG A 205 -5.76 -16.98 -14.22
CA ARG A 205 -6.71 -18.09 -14.29
C ARG A 205 -7.52 -18.04 -15.58
N GLN A 206 -8.01 -16.86 -15.96
CA GLN A 206 -8.73 -16.68 -17.23
C GLN A 206 -7.88 -16.99 -18.46
N THR A 207 -6.56 -16.74 -18.44
CA THR A 207 -5.66 -17.14 -19.53
C THR A 207 -5.40 -18.64 -19.60
N HIS A 208 -5.65 -19.37 -18.52
CA HIS A 208 -5.40 -20.80 -18.39
C HIS A 208 -6.66 -21.66 -18.63
N GLU A 209 -7.82 -21.21 -18.15
CA GLU A 209 -9.07 -21.98 -18.15
C GLU A 209 -10.04 -21.61 -19.28
N LYS A 210 -10.03 -20.36 -19.73
CA LYS A 210 -10.86 -19.89 -20.85
C LYS A 210 -9.93 -19.67 -22.03
N ASP A 211 -10.32 -20.18 -23.20
CA ASP A 211 -9.54 -20.14 -24.45
C ASP A 211 -8.61 -18.93 -24.50
N TYR A 212 -7.30 -19.20 -24.52
CA TYR A 212 -6.26 -18.19 -24.44
C TYR A 212 -6.51 -17.09 -25.48
N SER A 213 -7.06 -15.97 -25.02
CA SER A 213 -7.46 -14.85 -25.87
C SER A 213 -6.49 -13.69 -25.71
N SER A 214 -6.31 -12.92 -26.78
CA SER A 214 -5.53 -11.69 -26.75
C SER A 214 -6.05 -10.69 -25.70
N LEU A 215 -7.36 -10.75 -25.38
CA LEU A 215 -7.98 -9.95 -24.33
C LEU A 215 -7.56 -10.42 -22.92
N SER A 216 -7.60 -11.72 -22.64
CA SER A 216 -7.17 -12.28 -21.35
C SER A 216 -5.71 -11.97 -21.06
N LEU A 217 -4.84 -12.03 -22.09
CA LEU A 217 -3.44 -11.65 -21.95
C LEU A 217 -3.28 -10.15 -21.64
N LYS A 218 -3.99 -9.27 -22.37
CA LYS A 218 -3.97 -7.83 -22.11
C LYS A 218 -4.43 -7.51 -20.69
N LEU A 219 -5.48 -8.17 -20.21
CA LEU A 219 -5.94 -8.02 -18.83
C LEU A 219 -4.85 -8.41 -17.84
N CYS A 220 -4.15 -9.53 -18.06
CA CYS A 220 -3.03 -9.96 -17.22
C CYS A 220 -1.92 -8.90 -17.15
N VAL A 221 -1.55 -8.29 -18.29
CA VAL A 221 -0.57 -7.19 -18.35
C VAL A 221 -1.07 -5.95 -17.60
N CYS A 222 -2.34 -5.57 -17.77
CA CYS A 222 -2.93 -4.45 -17.04
C CYS A 222 -2.89 -4.68 -15.51
N GLN A 223 -3.26 -5.87 -15.05
CA GLN A 223 -3.25 -6.21 -13.63
C GLN A 223 -1.83 -6.28 -13.05
N TYR A 224 -0.85 -6.73 -13.85
CA TYR A 224 0.55 -6.65 -13.46
C TYR A 224 1.04 -5.21 -13.28
N THR A 225 0.62 -4.29 -14.15
CA THR A 225 0.93 -2.86 -13.98
C THR A 225 0.28 -2.29 -12.72
N ALA A 226 -0.98 -2.65 -12.43
CA ALA A 226 -1.65 -2.26 -11.20
C ALA A 226 -0.92 -2.79 -9.95
N LEU A 227 -0.53 -4.08 -9.96
CA LEU A 227 0.27 -4.68 -8.89
C LEU A 227 1.63 -3.97 -8.71
N THR A 228 2.29 -3.62 -9.82
CA THR A 228 3.56 -2.87 -9.79
C THR A 228 3.37 -1.50 -9.15
N ALA A 229 2.29 -0.79 -9.48
CA ALA A 229 1.97 0.50 -8.88
C ALA A 229 1.70 0.37 -7.36
N SER A 230 0.91 -0.62 -6.94
CA SER A 230 0.64 -0.88 -5.52
C SER A 230 1.91 -1.22 -4.73
N LEU A 231 2.81 -2.06 -5.29
CA LEU A 231 4.11 -2.37 -4.67
C LEU A 231 5.03 -1.16 -4.64
N PHE A 232 5.01 -0.32 -5.67
CA PHE A 232 5.74 0.93 -5.68
C PHE A 232 5.27 1.82 -4.53
N CYS A 233 3.96 2.04 -4.37
CA CYS A 233 3.40 2.82 -3.26
C CYS A 233 3.80 2.25 -1.88
N LEU A 234 3.75 0.92 -1.72
CA LEU A 234 4.19 0.23 -0.51
C LEU A 234 5.66 0.54 -0.16
N VAL A 235 6.55 0.61 -1.15
CA VAL A 235 7.97 0.95 -0.94
C VAL A 235 8.17 2.46 -0.77
N GLN A 236 7.44 3.29 -1.52
CA GLN A 236 7.62 4.75 -1.54
C GLN A 236 7.22 5.45 -0.25
N GLN A 237 6.33 4.86 0.55
CA GLN A 237 6.02 5.43 1.87
C GLN A 237 7.29 5.57 2.74
N PHE A 238 8.33 4.77 2.45
CA PHE A 238 9.65 4.87 3.06
C PHE A 238 10.60 5.85 2.32
N LYS A 239 10.09 6.88 1.64
CA LYS A 239 10.92 7.95 1.05
C LYS A 239 10.69 9.35 1.64
N ALA A 240 9.63 9.56 2.41
CA ALA A 240 9.17 10.90 2.79
C ALA A 240 9.21 11.23 4.29
N SER A 241 9.49 10.27 5.17
CA SER A 241 9.61 10.55 6.60
C SER A 241 11.02 11.02 6.93
N SER A 242 11.38 12.21 6.44
CA SER A 242 12.37 13.02 7.13
C SER A 242 11.80 13.28 8.53
N CYS A 243 12.24 12.50 9.52
CA CYS A 243 12.00 12.86 10.90
C CYS A 243 12.79 14.16 11.14
N THR A 244 12.10 15.28 11.03
CA THR A 244 12.54 16.61 11.52
C THR A 244 11.81 16.93 12.79
#